data_AF-Q0V0Q2-F1
#
_entry.id   AF-Q0V0Q2-F1
#
_cell.length_a   1.000
_cell.length_b   1.000
_cell.length_c   1.000
_cell.angle_alpha   90.00
_cell.angle_beta   90.00
_cell.angle_gamma   90.00
#
_symmetry.space_group_name_H-M   'P 1'
#
loop_
_entity.id
_entity.type
_entity.pdbx_description
1 polymer ?
#
loop_
_entity_poly.entity_id
_entity_poly.type
_entity_poly.pdbx_seq_one_letter_code
_entity_poly.pdbx_strand_id
1 'polypeptide(L)'
;MSFGKLYSYSGNPRTTSLLAVAKENGLDIEFVDTEPAKGVSTEYLKLNKLGKVPTFEGADGFVLSECIAIAVYLASQNEKTSLLGKTKQDYATILRWMSFANTEILTPLGGWFRPILGRDPYNKKNVEDSQKAALKAVHVLEEHLLTHTYLVNERLTLADLFSASIIARGFQYFFDKQWRDSNPNVTRWYETVCNQASYSAVAGKLEFITEALKNVAPKKEGGEKKKDAPKAAKPKKEEPEEEEEEAPAAPKPKHPLEALPRATFVLDDWKRKYSNEETREVALPWFWENVNFEEYSLYKVDYKYNDELTLTFMTSNLIGGFFARLEGSRKYLFGCTSVYGESNNSVIKGAFLVRGQEALPAFDVAPDYESYEFTKLDPTKAEDKEFVNDQWSWDKPIVVDGKEYPWADGKVFK
;
A
#
# COMPACT_ATOMS: atom_id res chain seq x y z
N MET A 1 29.34 -10.36 -27.58
CA MET A 1 27.97 -10.91 -27.43
C MET A 1 27.57 -10.63 -26.01
N SER A 2 26.32 -10.20 -25.78
CA SER A 2 25.85 -9.92 -24.42
C SER A 2 25.92 -11.18 -23.56
N PHE A 3 26.25 -11.02 -22.29
CA PHE A 3 26.21 -12.07 -21.26
C PHE A 3 24.77 -12.53 -21.02
N GLY A 4 23.82 -11.62 -21.11
CA GLY A 4 22.39 -11.91 -21.02
C GLY A 4 21.55 -10.64 -21.09
N LYS A 5 20.24 -10.83 -20.98
CA LYS A 5 19.23 -9.78 -20.93
C LYS A 5 18.77 -9.56 -19.50
N LEU A 6 18.56 -8.30 -19.14
CA LEU A 6 17.94 -7.90 -17.89
C LEU A 6 16.67 -7.11 -18.16
N TYR A 7 15.54 -7.72 -17.85
CA TYR A 7 14.21 -7.14 -17.99
C TYR A 7 13.88 -6.27 -16.79
N SER A 8 13.71 -4.97 -17.00
CA SER A 8 13.34 -4.01 -15.95
C SER A 8 12.95 -2.66 -16.54
N TYR A 9 12.64 -1.67 -15.70
CA TYR A 9 12.40 -0.29 -16.15
C TYR A 9 13.44 0.66 -15.56
N SER A 10 13.65 1.78 -16.25
CA SER A 10 14.59 2.82 -15.81
C SER A 10 14.17 3.39 -14.45
N GLY A 11 15.13 3.51 -13.53
CA GLY A 11 14.85 3.96 -12.18
C GLY A 11 14.18 2.90 -11.29
N ASN A 12 14.22 1.61 -11.61
CA ASN A 12 13.95 0.57 -10.63
C ASN A 12 15.14 0.44 -9.64
N PRO A 13 14.96 0.71 -8.32
CA PRO A 13 16.07 0.65 -7.36
C PRO A 13 16.68 -0.76 -7.23
N ARG A 14 15.93 -1.82 -7.51
CA ARG A 14 16.43 -3.20 -7.47
C ARG A 14 17.37 -3.54 -8.64
N THR A 15 17.42 -2.70 -9.67
CA THR A 15 18.09 -2.98 -10.93
C THR A 15 19.42 -2.25 -11.06
N THR A 16 19.53 -1.05 -10.49
CA THR A 16 20.76 -0.25 -10.49
C THR A 16 21.94 -1.05 -9.94
N SER A 17 21.75 -1.77 -8.83
CA SER A 17 22.80 -2.61 -8.25
C SER A 17 23.20 -3.77 -9.14
N LEU A 18 22.25 -4.39 -9.86
CA LEU A 18 22.54 -5.51 -10.77
C LEU A 18 23.44 -5.06 -11.93
N LEU A 19 23.13 -3.89 -12.51
CA LEU A 19 23.94 -3.31 -13.57
C LEU A 19 25.32 -2.87 -13.07
N ALA A 20 25.41 -2.33 -11.85
CA ALA A 20 26.70 -1.99 -11.24
C ALA A 20 27.57 -3.24 -11.02
N VAL A 21 26.99 -4.32 -10.50
CA VAL A 21 27.68 -5.60 -10.29
C VAL A 21 28.11 -6.24 -11.60
N ALA A 22 27.25 -6.21 -12.62
CA ALA A 22 27.61 -6.65 -13.96
C ALA A 22 28.82 -5.86 -14.48
N LYS A 23 28.84 -4.54 -14.27
CA LYS A 23 29.95 -3.67 -14.68
C LYS A 23 31.25 -3.94 -13.92
N GLU A 24 31.20 -4.18 -12.61
CA GLU A 24 32.35 -4.64 -11.81
C GLU A 24 32.97 -5.93 -12.37
N ASN A 25 32.13 -6.83 -12.89
CA ASN A 25 32.56 -8.09 -13.47
C ASN A 25 32.79 -8.07 -14.98
N GLY A 26 32.67 -6.90 -15.64
CA GLY A 26 32.81 -6.78 -17.09
C GLY A 26 31.77 -7.57 -17.90
N LEU A 27 30.59 -7.82 -17.32
CA LEU A 27 29.50 -8.52 -17.98
C LEU A 27 28.67 -7.54 -18.80
N ASP A 28 28.57 -7.81 -20.11
CA ASP A 28 27.74 -7.03 -21.04
C ASP A 28 26.27 -7.42 -20.90
N ILE A 29 25.44 -6.55 -20.33
CA ILE A 29 24.01 -6.82 -20.09
C ILE A 29 23.16 -6.01 -21.06
N GLU A 30 22.33 -6.69 -21.85
CA GLU A 30 21.30 -6.05 -22.65
C GLU A 30 20.12 -5.67 -21.75
N PHE A 31 19.81 -4.38 -21.65
CA PHE A 31 18.67 -3.90 -20.88
C PHE A 31 17.40 -3.94 -21.73
N VAL A 32 16.37 -4.63 -21.24
CA VAL A 32 15.07 -4.71 -21.91
C VAL A 32 14.03 -3.97 -21.06
N ASP A 33 13.46 -2.91 -21.62
CA ASP A 33 12.45 -2.09 -20.93
C ASP A 33 11.15 -2.88 -20.71
N THR A 34 10.87 -3.18 -19.44
CA THR A 34 9.70 -3.93 -18.98
C THR A 34 9.14 -3.27 -17.74
N GLU A 35 7.95 -2.68 -17.85
CA GLU A 35 7.28 -1.95 -16.77
C GLU A 35 5.97 -2.63 -16.38
N PRO A 36 5.94 -3.45 -15.31
CA PRO A 36 4.75 -4.22 -14.93
C PRO A 36 3.48 -3.38 -14.69
N ALA A 37 3.63 -2.11 -14.29
CA ALA A 37 2.51 -1.20 -14.09
C ALA A 37 1.73 -0.90 -15.39
N LYS A 38 2.36 -1.07 -16.56
CA LYS A 38 1.72 -0.92 -17.88
C LYS A 38 1.22 -2.25 -18.47
N GLY A 39 1.35 -3.34 -17.71
CA GLY A 39 1.17 -4.70 -18.20
C GLY A 39 2.44 -5.27 -18.81
N VAL A 40 2.47 -6.60 -18.99
CA VAL A 40 3.60 -7.34 -19.58
C VAL A 40 3.10 -8.30 -20.65
N SER A 41 3.96 -8.63 -21.62
CA SER A 41 3.61 -9.53 -22.72
C SER A 41 3.46 -10.99 -22.28
N THR A 42 2.73 -11.78 -23.06
CA THR A 42 2.62 -13.23 -22.88
C THR A 42 3.97 -13.93 -23.00
N GLU A 43 4.88 -13.40 -23.81
CA GLU A 43 6.25 -13.89 -23.98
C GLU A 43 7.05 -13.67 -22.70
N TYR A 44 6.95 -12.50 -22.08
CA TYR A 44 7.63 -12.22 -20.81
C TYR A 44 7.12 -13.11 -19.68
N LEU A 45 5.81 -13.39 -19.64
CA LEU A 45 5.22 -14.29 -18.65
C LEU A 45 5.75 -15.73 -18.73
N LYS A 46 6.33 -16.15 -19.87
CA LYS A 46 7.02 -17.45 -19.98
C LYS A 46 8.33 -17.46 -19.19
N LEU A 47 9.00 -16.30 -19.07
CA LEU A 47 10.23 -16.13 -18.28
C LEU A 47 9.90 -15.96 -16.79
N ASN A 48 8.91 -15.11 -16.48
CA ASN A 48 8.47 -14.86 -15.11
C ASN A 48 6.94 -14.80 -15.01
N LYS A 49 6.34 -15.88 -14.52
CA LYS A 49 4.88 -16.04 -14.42
C LYS A 49 4.20 -15.02 -13.50
N LEU A 50 4.93 -14.40 -12.57
CA LEU A 50 4.39 -13.35 -11.70
C LEU A 50 4.39 -11.97 -12.37
N GLY A 51 4.98 -11.83 -13.57
CA GLY A 51 5.08 -10.55 -14.28
C GLY A 51 5.91 -9.50 -13.54
N LYS A 52 6.75 -9.90 -12.57
CA LYS A 52 7.57 -8.99 -11.77
C LYS A 52 8.93 -8.74 -12.43
N VAL A 53 9.57 -7.63 -12.07
CA VAL A 53 10.94 -7.27 -12.47
C VAL A 53 11.80 -6.98 -11.23
N PRO A 54 13.12 -7.18 -11.26
CA PRO A 54 13.93 -7.63 -12.40
C PRO A 54 13.83 -9.14 -12.69
N THR A 55 14.03 -9.50 -13.96
CA THR A 55 14.23 -10.89 -14.43
C THR A 55 15.46 -10.92 -15.34
N PHE A 56 16.32 -11.91 -15.17
CA PHE A 56 17.51 -12.15 -15.99
C PHE A 56 17.29 -13.36 -16.91
N GLU A 57 17.79 -13.26 -18.13
CA GLU A 57 17.87 -14.34 -19.12
C GLU A 57 19.29 -14.39 -19.69
N GLY A 58 20.05 -15.42 -19.36
CA GLY A 58 21.40 -15.63 -19.86
C GLY A 58 21.42 -15.95 -21.34
N ALA A 59 22.52 -15.65 -22.02
CA ALA A 59 22.72 -16.06 -23.42
C ALA A 59 22.72 -17.59 -23.60
N ASP A 60 22.90 -18.34 -22.52
CA ASP A 60 22.80 -19.80 -22.41
C ASP A 60 21.35 -20.30 -22.18
N GLY A 61 20.38 -19.39 -22.08
CA GLY A 61 18.98 -19.69 -21.81
C GLY A 61 18.65 -19.85 -20.32
N PHE A 62 19.59 -19.62 -19.40
CA PHE A 62 19.30 -19.66 -17.97
C PHE A 62 18.43 -18.47 -17.55
N VAL A 63 17.24 -18.73 -17.01
CA VAL A 63 16.31 -17.70 -16.55
C VAL A 63 16.30 -17.64 -15.02
N LEU A 64 16.47 -16.43 -14.48
CA LEU A 64 16.48 -16.19 -13.04
C LEU A 64 15.64 -14.97 -12.67
N SER A 65 14.81 -15.13 -11.65
CA SER A 65 14.04 -14.05 -11.03
C SER A 65 14.48 -13.87 -9.57
N GLU A 66 13.98 -12.82 -8.92
CA GLU A 66 14.39 -12.32 -7.60
C GLU A 66 15.74 -11.57 -7.61
N CYS A 67 15.69 -10.27 -7.29
CA CYS A 67 16.84 -9.36 -7.41
C CYS A 67 18.08 -9.79 -6.61
N ILE A 68 17.94 -10.36 -5.41
CA ILE A 68 19.07 -10.83 -4.60
C ILE A 68 19.75 -12.03 -5.28
N ALA A 69 18.96 -12.97 -5.82
CA ALA A 69 19.49 -14.13 -6.52
C ALA A 69 20.25 -13.71 -7.78
N ILE A 70 19.68 -12.78 -8.56
CA ILE A 70 20.34 -12.22 -9.75
C ILE A 70 21.65 -11.51 -9.36
N ALA A 71 21.65 -10.69 -8.29
CA ALA A 71 22.86 -10.00 -7.83
C ALA A 71 23.99 -10.97 -7.46
N VAL A 72 23.66 -12.02 -6.70
CA VAL A 72 24.62 -13.07 -6.32
C VAL A 72 25.14 -13.80 -7.55
N TYR A 73 24.25 -14.19 -8.47
CA TYR A 73 24.62 -14.90 -9.70
C TYR A 73 25.55 -14.07 -10.58
N LEU A 74 25.28 -12.77 -10.76
CA LEU A 74 26.13 -11.86 -11.51
C LEU A 74 27.49 -11.69 -10.83
N ALA A 75 27.52 -11.50 -9.51
CA ALA A 75 28.76 -11.37 -8.75
C ALA A 75 29.61 -12.65 -8.82
N SER A 76 28.99 -13.83 -8.73
CA SER A 76 29.67 -15.12 -8.70
C SER A 76 30.31 -15.52 -10.02
N GLN A 77 29.99 -14.83 -11.14
CA GLN A 77 30.66 -15.08 -12.43
C GLN A 77 32.17 -14.79 -12.37
N ASN A 78 32.60 -13.95 -11.42
CA ASN A 78 34.01 -13.74 -11.15
C ASN A 78 34.40 -14.51 -9.88
N GLU A 79 35.08 -15.65 -10.03
CA GLU A 79 35.55 -16.47 -8.90
C GLU A 79 36.51 -15.74 -7.96
N LYS A 80 37.11 -14.64 -8.41
CA LYS A 80 38.01 -13.79 -7.63
C LYS A 80 37.31 -12.55 -7.05
N THR A 81 35.98 -12.47 -7.17
CA THR A 81 35.22 -11.31 -6.69
C THR A 81 35.41 -11.12 -5.19
N SER A 82 35.48 -9.86 -4.77
CA SER A 82 35.42 -9.52 -3.34
C SER A 82 33.99 -9.19 -2.88
N LEU A 83 33.03 -9.12 -3.80
CA LEU A 83 31.66 -8.70 -3.54
C LEU A 83 30.85 -9.70 -2.69
N LEU A 84 31.29 -10.96 -2.62
CA LEU A 84 30.63 -12.04 -1.90
C LEU A 84 31.30 -12.38 -0.56
N GLY A 85 32.26 -11.56 -0.11
CA GLY A 85 33.02 -11.82 1.11
C GLY A 85 34.02 -12.98 0.94
N LYS A 86 34.76 -13.28 2.01
CA LYS A 86 35.79 -14.34 2.01
C LYS A 86 35.40 -15.54 2.84
N THR A 87 34.54 -15.34 3.83
CA THR A 87 34.09 -16.37 4.77
C THR A 87 32.60 -16.63 4.62
N LYS A 88 32.12 -17.75 5.17
CA LYS A 88 30.69 -18.07 5.22
C LYS A 88 29.92 -17.02 6.03
N GLN A 89 30.55 -16.47 7.07
CA GLN A 89 30.01 -15.43 7.92
C GLN A 89 29.87 -14.11 7.14
N ASP A 90 30.87 -13.73 6.34
CA ASP A 90 30.78 -12.57 5.47
C ASP A 90 29.59 -12.71 4.51
N TYR A 91 29.51 -13.84 3.81
CA TYR A 91 28.45 -14.12 2.84
C TYR A 91 27.06 -14.08 3.48
N ALA A 92 26.88 -14.71 4.64
CA ALA A 92 25.61 -14.66 5.38
C ALA A 92 25.25 -13.23 5.82
N THR A 93 26.24 -12.44 6.25
CA THR A 93 26.03 -11.04 6.64
C THR A 93 25.69 -10.16 5.44
N ILE A 94 26.27 -10.44 4.27
CA ILE A 94 25.92 -9.77 3.01
C ILE A 94 24.46 -10.03 2.67
N LEU A 95 24.02 -11.29 2.69
CA LEU A 95 22.63 -11.65 2.43
C LEU A 95 21.67 -11.02 3.46
N ARG A 96 22.05 -10.98 4.74
CA ARG A 96 21.28 -10.30 5.79
C ARG A 96 21.01 -8.85 5.42
N TRP A 97 22.03 -8.10 5.06
CA TRP A 97 21.88 -6.68 4.71
C TRP A 97 21.09 -6.46 3.43
N MET A 98 21.31 -7.28 2.40
CA MET A 98 20.53 -7.22 1.16
C MET A 98 19.04 -7.50 1.43
N SER A 99 18.74 -8.51 2.26
CA SER A 99 17.37 -8.81 2.67
C SER A 99 16.78 -7.67 3.49
N PHE A 100 17.50 -7.18 4.50
CA PHE A 100 17.07 -6.08 5.36
C PHE A 100 16.74 -4.83 4.54
N ALA A 101 17.61 -4.43 3.61
CA ALA A 101 17.33 -3.30 2.74
C ALA A 101 16.10 -3.55 1.86
N ASN A 102 15.97 -4.75 1.26
CA ASN A 102 14.85 -5.04 0.38
C ASN A 102 13.49 -5.12 1.10
N THR A 103 13.46 -5.56 2.36
CA THR A 103 12.21 -5.73 3.13
C THR A 103 11.93 -4.54 4.06
N GLU A 104 12.87 -4.23 4.95
CA GLU A 104 12.69 -3.25 6.04
C GLU A 104 12.89 -1.81 5.58
N ILE A 105 13.58 -1.56 4.46
CA ILE A 105 13.79 -0.20 3.93
C ILE A 105 12.92 0.04 2.70
N LEU A 106 13.06 -0.77 1.64
CA LEU A 106 12.39 -0.49 0.38
C LEU A 106 10.87 -0.53 0.50
N THR A 107 10.32 -1.49 1.24
CA THR A 107 8.87 -1.66 1.37
C THR A 107 8.22 -0.45 2.06
N PRO A 108 8.67 0.00 3.25
CA PRO A 108 8.11 1.20 3.86
C PRO A 108 8.48 2.48 3.10
N LEU A 109 9.66 2.60 2.48
CA LEU A 109 9.92 3.72 1.56
C LEU A 109 8.90 3.75 0.43
N GLY A 110 8.57 2.60 -0.16
CA GLY A 110 7.53 2.45 -1.17
C GLY A 110 6.17 2.95 -0.67
N GLY A 111 5.75 2.52 0.53
CA GLY A 111 4.53 2.98 1.18
C GLY A 111 4.52 4.46 1.53
N TRP A 112 5.70 5.08 1.68
CA TRP A 112 5.86 6.50 1.92
C TRP A 112 5.77 7.32 0.62
N PHE A 113 6.60 7.04 -0.39
CA PHE A 113 6.67 7.90 -1.59
C PHE A 113 5.62 7.59 -2.65
N ARG A 114 5.25 6.31 -2.87
CA ARG A 114 4.37 5.95 -3.99
C ARG A 114 2.99 6.62 -3.90
N PRO A 115 2.36 6.73 -2.72
CA PRO A 115 1.09 7.43 -2.60
C PRO A 115 1.20 8.94 -2.82
N ILE A 116 2.28 9.57 -2.34
CA ILE A 116 2.56 11.00 -2.54
C ILE A 116 2.76 11.32 -4.03
N LEU A 117 3.31 10.38 -4.80
CA LEU A 117 3.49 10.50 -6.25
C LEU A 117 2.27 10.04 -7.07
N GLY A 118 1.16 9.67 -6.43
CA GLY A 118 -0.05 9.20 -7.11
C GLY A 118 0.09 7.85 -7.82
N ARG A 119 1.10 7.06 -7.45
CA ARG A 119 1.30 5.69 -7.98
C ARG A 119 0.48 4.66 -7.22
N ASP A 120 0.20 4.95 -5.95
CA ASP A 120 -0.68 4.18 -5.08
C ASP A 120 -1.72 5.14 -4.45
N PRO A 121 -2.84 4.64 -3.90
CA PRO A 121 -3.81 5.47 -3.21
C PRO A 121 -3.19 6.20 -2.00
N TYR A 122 -3.38 7.51 -1.93
CA TYR A 122 -2.90 8.32 -0.81
C TYR A 122 -3.79 8.13 0.44
N ASN A 123 -3.15 7.77 1.55
CA ASN A 123 -3.74 7.80 2.88
C ASN A 123 -2.70 8.37 3.85
N LYS A 124 -3.02 9.50 4.50
CA LYS A 124 -2.08 10.24 5.35
C LYS A 124 -1.48 9.38 6.46
N LYS A 125 -2.31 8.61 7.18
CA LYS A 125 -1.84 7.73 8.25
C LYS A 125 -0.92 6.62 7.74
N ASN A 126 -1.28 5.98 6.63
CA ASN A 126 -0.43 4.93 6.04
C ASN A 126 0.92 5.49 5.58
N VAL A 127 0.92 6.70 5.00
CA VAL A 127 2.13 7.41 4.59
C VAL A 127 2.99 7.74 5.82
N GLU A 128 2.41 8.25 6.90
CA GLU A 128 3.10 8.56 8.16
C GLU A 128 3.63 7.31 8.87
N ASP A 129 2.85 6.22 8.91
CA ASP A 129 3.28 4.95 9.50
C ASP A 129 4.42 4.33 8.67
N SER A 130 4.33 4.42 7.34
CA SER A 130 5.39 3.99 6.42
C SER A 130 6.65 4.83 6.57
N GLN A 131 6.51 6.15 6.74
CA GLN A 131 7.62 7.05 7.06
C GLN A 131 8.32 6.63 8.34
N LYS A 132 7.57 6.44 9.44
CA LYS A 132 8.12 6.02 10.74
C LYS A 132 8.87 4.69 10.63
N ALA A 133 8.28 3.72 9.92
CA ALA A 133 8.92 2.42 9.69
C ALA A 133 10.22 2.55 8.87
N ALA A 134 10.21 3.34 7.78
CA ALA A 134 11.38 3.57 6.95
C ALA A 134 12.51 4.25 7.73
N LEU A 135 12.20 5.32 8.47
CA LEU A 135 13.18 6.05 9.28
C LEU A 135 13.76 5.17 10.40
N LYS A 136 12.93 4.35 11.05
CA LYS A 136 13.40 3.38 12.05
C LYS A 136 14.38 2.37 11.44
N ALA A 137 14.10 1.84 10.26
CA ALA A 137 14.99 0.89 9.59
C ALA A 137 16.29 1.56 9.11
N VAL A 138 16.23 2.81 8.63
CA VAL A 138 17.43 3.56 8.25
C VAL A 138 18.29 3.93 9.46
N HIS A 139 17.69 4.17 10.62
CA HIS A 139 18.44 4.41 11.85
C HIS A 139 19.33 3.21 12.24
N VAL A 140 18.88 1.97 11.98
CA VAL A 140 19.72 0.77 12.16
C VAL A 140 20.97 0.82 11.28
N LEU A 141 20.89 1.38 10.07
CA LEU A 141 22.06 1.60 9.22
C LEU A 141 22.95 2.71 9.80
N GLU A 142 22.36 3.79 10.29
CA GLU A 142 23.08 4.92 10.90
C GLU A 142 23.93 4.46 12.10
N GLU A 143 23.34 3.67 13.01
CA GLU A 143 24.05 3.09 14.15
C GLU A 143 25.15 2.13 13.71
N HIS A 144 24.86 1.25 12.74
CA HIS A 144 25.86 0.30 12.23
C HIS A 144 27.04 1.02 11.58
N LEU A 145 26.78 2.05 10.78
CA LEU A 145 27.79 2.77 10.00
C LEU A 145 28.61 3.78 10.83
N LEU A 146 28.26 4.00 12.10
CA LEU A 146 29.04 4.83 13.03
C LEU A 146 30.49 4.35 13.16
N THR A 147 30.70 3.03 13.19
CA THR A 147 32.02 2.41 13.37
C THR A 147 32.48 1.58 12.18
N HIS A 148 31.78 1.66 11.03
CA HIS A 148 32.08 0.85 9.86
C HIS A 148 32.08 1.68 8.58
N THR A 149 33.08 1.49 7.73
CA THR A 149 33.13 2.18 6.43
C THR A 149 32.05 1.65 5.48
N TYR A 150 31.86 0.32 5.47
CA TYR A 150 30.94 -0.44 4.63
C TYR A 150 30.03 -1.34 5.48
N LEU A 151 28.99 -1.91 4.88
CA LEU A 151 28.01 -2.73 5.62
C LEU A 151 28.58 -4.06 6.10
N VAL A 152 29.56 -4.62 5.39
CA VAL A 152 30.21 -5.88 5.75
C VAL A 152 31.71 -5.75 5.65
N ASN A 153 32.38 -5.80 6.81
CA ASN A 153 33.81 -5.57 6.95
C ASN A 153 34.23 -4.18 6.42
N GLU A 154 35.54 -3.96 6.25
CA GLU A 154 36.10 -2.69 5.75
C GLU A 154 36.35 -2.72 4.22
N ARG A 155 35.39 -3.22 3.44
CA ARG A 155 35.46 -3.22 1.97
C ARG A 155 34.07 -3.21 1.31
N LEU A 156 34.02 -2.75 0.07
CA LEU A 156 32.81 -2.79 -0.75
C LEU A 156 32.36 -4.25 -1.00
N THR A 157 31.09 -4.51 -0.75
CA THR A 157 30.45 -5.81 -1.02
C THR A 157 29.12 -5.65 -1.78
N LEU A 158 28.48 -6.77 -2.13
CA LEU A 158 27.11 -6.75 -2.65
C LEU A 158 26.13 -6.06 -1.69
N ALA A 159 26.33 -6.18 -0.37
CA ALA A 159 25.47 -5.51 0.60
C ALA A 159 25.43 -4.00 0.35
N ASP A 160 26.59 -3.41 0.07
CA ASP A 160 26.74 -1.97 -0.16
C ASP A 160 26.07 -1.53 -1.46
N LEU A 161 26.45 -2.13 -2.59
CA LEU A 161 25.90 -1.78 -3.91
C LEU A 161 24.37 -1.96 -3.96
N PHE A 162 23.88 -3.07 -3.38
CA PHE A 162 22.46 -3.36 -3.32
C PHE A 162 21.71 -2.38 -2.41
N SER A 163 22.15 -2.23 -1.17
CA SER A 163 21.46 -1.38 -0.19
C SER A 163 21.51 0.09 -0.57
N ALA A 164 22.61 0.57 -1.17
CA ALA A 164 22.71 1.93 -1.68
C ALA A 164 21.67 2.20 -2.78
N SER A 165 21.45 1.24 -3.69
CA SER A 165 20.43 1.36 -4.73
C SER A 165 19.00 1.38 -4.18
N ILE A 166 18.77 0.68 -3.07
CA ILE A 166 17.48 0.70 -2.37
C ILE A 166 17.24 2.05 -1.70
N ILE A 167 18.17 2.48 -0.83
CA ILE A 167 18.02 3.70 -0.04
C ILE A 167 18.07 4.97 -0.89
N ALA A 168 18.56 4.89 -2.14
CA ALA A 168 18.52 5.98 -3.11
C ALA A 168 17.13 6.60 -3.27
N ARG A 169 16.03 5.86 -3.03
CA ARG A 169 14.67 6.43 -3.01
C ARG A 169 14.46 7.43 -1.88
N GLY A 170 15.05 7.20 -0.71
CA GLY A 170 15.07 8.15 0.39
C GLY A 170 15.82 9.42 0.01
N PHE A 171 17.01 9.30 -0.57
CA PHE A 171 17.79 10.46 -1.07
C PHE A 171 17.13 11.21 -2.23
N GLN A 172 16.36 10.51 -3.06
CA GLN A 172 15.61 11.13 -4.16
C GLN A 172 14.41 11.95 -3.68
N TYR A 173 13.82 11.62 -2.53
CA TYR A 173 12.50 12.16 -2.16
C TYR A 173 12.43 12.81 -0.78
N PHE A 174 13.19 12.36 0.22
CA PHE A 174 12.98 12.77 1.61
C PHE A 174 14.24 13.20 2.36
N PHE A 175 15.42 12.70 1.98
CA PHE A 175 16.65 12.96 2.73
C PHE A 175 17.33 14.23 2.22
N ASP A 176 16.72 15.35 2.58
CA ASP A 176 17.23 16.69 2.31
C ASP A 176 18.48 17.02 3.14
N LYS A 177 18.91 18.29 3.11
CA LYS A 177 20.10 18.71 3.86
C LYS A 177 19.95 18.49 5.37
N GLN A 178 18.80 18.84 5.95
CA GLN A 178 18.58 18.74 7.40
C GLN A 178 18.64 17.28 7.83
N TRP A 179 17.97 16.39 7.09
CA TRP A 179 18.02 14.96 7.38
C TRP A 179 19.46 14.42 7.32
N ARG A 180 20.24 14.83 6.30
CA ARG A 180 21.63 14.39 6.12
C ARG A 180 22.57 14.89 7.20
N ASP A 181 22.37 16.12 7.68
CA ASP A 181 23.13 16.66 8.81
C ASP A 181 22.88 15.83 10.09
N SER A 182 21.65 15.32 10.28
CA SER A 182 21.28 14.45 11.42
C SER A 182 21.63 12.96 11.24
N ASN A 183 21.91 12.51 10.01
CA ASN A 183 22.25 11.11 9.69
C ASN A 183 23.58 11.06 8.88
N PRO A 184 24.69 11.51 9.48
CA PRO A 184 25.95 11.69 8.77
C PRO A 184 26.57 10.36 8.32
N ASN A 185 26.36 9.25 9.04
CA ASN A 185 27.03 7.99 8.74
C ASN A 185 26.43 7.30 7.51
N VAL A 186 25.10 7.24 7.42
CA VAL A 186 24.39 6.78 6.22
C VAL A 186 24.72 7.68 5.03
N THR A 187 24.75 9.00 5.24
CA THR A 187 25.06 9.96 4.16
C THR A 187 26.48 9.72 3.62
N ARG A 188 27.49 9.66 4.49
CA ARG A 188 28.88 9.36 4.13
C ARG A 188 29.00 8.04 3.37
N TRP A 189 28.39 6.98 3.90
CA TRP A 189 28.42 5.67 3.26
C TRP A 189 27.77 5.70 1.88
N TYR A 190 26.59 6.31 1.75
CA TYR A 190 25.89 6.43 0.47
C TYR A 190 26.73 7.18 -0.57
N GLU A 191 27.34 8.31 -0.20
CA GLU A 191 28.27 9.04 -1.06
C GLU A 191 29.46 8.17 -1.47
N THR A 192 30.04 7.43 -0.53
CA THR A 192 31.18 6.54 -0.79
C THR A 192 30.83 5.46 -1.82
N VAL A 193 29.64 4.86 -1.72
CA VAL A 193 29.18 3.82 -2.66
C VAL A 193 28.79 4.42 -4.01
N CYS A 194 28.07 5.54 -4.04
CA CYS A 194 27.65 6.17 -5.29
C CYS A 194 28.80 6.69 -6.14
N ASN A 195 29.93 7.05 -5.51
CA ASN A 195 31.14 7.47 -6.21
C ASN A 195 32.03 6.31 -6.69
N GLN A 196 31.64 5.05 -6.46
CA GLN A 196 32.31 3.92 -7.11
C GLN A 196 32.09 3.99 -8.63
N ALA A 197 33.13 3.70 -9.40
CA ALA A 197 33.12 3.87 -10.86
C ALA A 197 32.03 3.01 -11.54
N SER A 198 31.81 1.79 -11.05
CA SER A 198 30.75 0.90 -11.53
C SER A 198 29.35 1.44 -11.24
N TYR A 199 29.15 2.00 -10.05
CA TYR A 199 27.85 2.51 -9.60
C TYR A 199 27.48 3.81 -10.32
N SER A 200 28.37 4.81 -10.29
CA SER A 200 28.16 6.11 -10.95
C SER A 200 27.93 5.97 -12.45
N ALA A 201 28.57 4.98 -13.09
CA ALA A 201 28.35 4.68 -14.49
C ALA A 201 26.94 4.22 -14.85
N VAL A 202 26.17 3.67 -13.90
CA VAL A 202 24.81 3.14 -14.14
C VAL A 202 23.73 4.01 -13.51
N ALA A 203 24.00 4.62 -12.36
CA ALA A 203 23.05 5.46 -11.64
C ALA A 203 23.08 6.93 -12.11
N GLY A 204 24.14 7.34 -12.82
CA GLY A 204 24.40 8.74 -13.14
C GLY A 204 25.12 9.47 -12.00
N LYS A 205 25.22 10.80 -12.14
CA LYS A 205 25.89 11.65 -11.16
C LYS A 205 25.04 11.74 -9.89
N LEU A 206 25.69 11.62 -8.73
CA LEU A 206 25.03 11.83 -7.44
C LEU A 206 24.63 13.30 -7.28
N GLU A 207 23.34 13.53 -7.07
CA GLU A 207 22.76 14.84 -6.78
C GLU A 207 21.78 14.70 -5.63
N PHE A 208 21.89 15.59 -4.64
CA PHE A 208 21.01 15.58 -3.47
C PHE A 208 19.88 16.59 -3.62
N ILE A 209 18.71 16.20 -3.13
CA ILE A 209 17.58 17.11 -3.05
C ILE A 209 17.84 18.25 -2.06
N THR A 210 17.23 19.39 -2.36
CA THR A 210 17.24 20.57 -1.49
C THR A 210 16.01 20.62 -0.58
N GLU A 211 14.87 20.13 -1.05
CA GLU A 211 13.60 20.08 -0.32
C GLU A 211 13.02 18.67 -0.37
N ALA A 212 12.58 18.16 0.79
CA ALA A 212 11.88 16.89 0.89
C ALA A 212 10.45 16.99 0.31
N LEU A 213 9.99 15.90 -0.32
CA LEU A 213 8.59 15.71 -0.65
C LEU A 213 7.75 15.76 0.61
N LYS A 214 6.70 16.59 0.57
CA LYS A 214 5.76 16.73 1.68
C LYS A 214 4.80 15.57 1.70
N ASN A 215 4.43 15.12 2.90
CA ASN A 215 3.41 14.08 3.11
C ASN A 215 2.01 14.62 2.85
N VAL A 216 1.77 15.11 1.64
CA VAL A 216 0.48 15.62 1.19
C VAL A 216 0.00 14.78 0.01
N ALA A 217 -1.31 14.78 -0.20
CA ALA A 217 -1.88 14.11 -1.35
C ALA A 217 -1.25 14.65 -2.66
N PRO A 218 -1.07 13.78 -3.68
CA PRO A 218 -0.52 14.18 -4.96
C PRO A 218 -1.31 15.36 -5.54
N LYS A 219 -0.62 16.43 -5.90
CA LYS A 219 -1.22 17.53 -6.66
C LYS A 219 -1.56 16.98 -8.05
N LYS A 220 -2.83 17.05 -8.47
CA LYS A 220 -3.23 16.74 -9.85
C LYS A 220 -2.52 17.72 -10.79
N GLU A 221 -1.40 17.30 -11.40
CA GLU A 221 -0.78 18.04 -12.50
C GLU A 221 -1.38 17.59 -13.84
N GLY A 222 -2.21 18.46 -14.43
CA GLY A 222 -2.35 18.63 -15.88
C GLY A 222 -3.16 17.59 -16.68
N GLY A 223 -4.49 17.65 -16.61
CA GLY A 223 -5.40 17.26 -17.70
C GLY A 223 -6.19 18.50 -18.15
N GLU A 224 -6.39 18.65 -19.45
CA GLU A 224 -6.71 19.88 -20.19
C GLU A 224 -7.89 20.77 -19.72
N LYS A 225 -7.75 22.06 -20.02
CA LYS A 225 -8.69 23.17 -19.76
C LYS A 225 -10.14 22.87 -20.21
N LYS A 226 -11.09 23.03 -19.29
CA LYS A 226 -12.43 23.60 -19.58
C LYS A 226 -12.73 24.75 -18.62
N LYS A 227 -13.33 25.80 -19.21
CA LYS A 227 -13.47 27.18 -18.73
C LYS A 227 -14.37 27.35 -17.49
N ASP A 228 -14.00 28.39 -16.74
CA ASP A 228 -14.62 29.15 -15.64
C ASP A 228 -16.08 28.89 -15.22
N ALA A 229 -16.27 28.71 -13.90
CA ALA A 229 -17.28 29.41 -13.09
C ALA A 229 -16.86 29.41 -11.59
N PRO A 230 -17.15 30.47 -10.80
CA PRO A 230 -16.37 30.86 -9.62
C PRO A 230 -16.75 30.12 -8.31
N LYS A 231 -15.75 29.74 -7.51
CA LYS A 231 -15.91 29.26 -6.12
C LYS A 231 -16.07 30.42 -5.15
N ALA A 232 -17.16 30.39 -4.37
CA ALA A 232 -17.35 31.19 -3.17
C ALA A 232 -16.46 30.65 -2.03
N ALA A 233 -15.83 31.57 -1.30
CA ALA A 233 -14.92 31.32 -0.19
C ALA A 233 -15.67 30.97 1.12
N LYS A 234 -15.07 30.10 1.95
CA LYS A 234 -15.22 30.05 3.42
C LYS A 234 -14.13 29.15 4.06
N PRO A 235 -13.85 29.25 5.37
CA PRO A 235 -12.61 29.85 5.87
C PRO A 235 -11.69 28.90 6.67
N LYS A 236 -10.44 29.37 6.85
CA LYS A 236 -9.41 28.86 7.79
C LYS A 236 -9.90 28.76 9.24
N LYS A 237 -9.44 27.73 9.95
CA LYS A 237 -9.05 27.71 11.39
C LYS A 237 -8.10 26.52 11.60
N GLU A 238 -6.80 26.76 11.75
CA GLU A 238 -6.04 26.97 13.00
C GLU A 238 -5.64 25.65 13.68
N GLU A 239 -4.34 25.35 13.57
CA GLU A 239 -3.57 24.40 14.36
C GLU A 239 -3.49 24.84 15.83
N PRO A 240 -3.02 23.95 16.71
CA PRO A 240 -1.79 24.33 17.43
C PRO A 240 -0.68 23.25 17.45
N GLU A 241 0.55 23.75 17.32
CA GLU A 241 1.88 23.30 17.81
C GLU A 241 1.87 22.93 19.32
N GLU A 242 2.82 22.26 20.00
CA GLU A 242 4.11 21.56 19.78
C GLU A 242 4.42 20.79 21.11
N GLU A 243 5.27 19.74 21.03
CA GLU A 243 6.21 19.04 21.97
C GLU A 243 6.07 19.15 23.53
N GLU A 244 6.38 18.18 24.41
CA GLU A 244 7.47 17.18 24.49
C GLU A 244 7.25 16.14 25.65
N GLU A 245 8.07 15.06 25.65
CA GLU A 245 8.44 14.07 26.72
C GLU A 245 7.56 12.82 27.10
N GLU A 246 8.25 11.67 27.18
CA GLU A 246 7.74 10.30 27.44
C GLU A 246 7.45 9.98 28.93
N ALA A 247 6.26 9.42 29.23
CA ALA A 247 5.99 8.46 30.32
C ALA A 247 4.61 7.76 30.08
N PRO A 248 4.26 6.65 30.79
CA PRO A 248 3.71 5.42 30.20
C PRO A 248 2.24 5.46 29.74
N ALA A 249 1.92 4.55 28.82
CA ALA A 249 0.67 4.42 28.07
C ALA A 249 -0.64 4.70 28.85
N ALA A 250 -1.34 5.75 28.44
CA ALA A 250 -2.70 6.05 28.86
C ALA A 250 -3.72 5.03 28.27
N PRO A 251 -4.82 4.72 28.99
CA PRO A 251 -5.83 3.77 28.53
C PRO A 251 -6.47 4.21 27.22
N LYS A 252 -6.66 3.25 26.30
CA LYS A 252 -7.27 3.49 24.98
C LYS A 252 -8.59 4.26 25.13
N PRO A 253 -8.85 5.29 24.31
CA PRO A 253 -10.13 6.00 24.33
C PRO A 253 -11.28 5.01 24.11
N LYS A 254 -12.32 5.10 24.95
CA LYS A 254 -13.51 4.26 24.87
C LYS A 254 -14.28 4.55 23.58
N HIS A 255 -14.75 3.50 22.92
CA HIS A 255 -15.52 3.63 21.68
C HIS A 255 -16.84 4.41 21.94
N PRO A 256 -17.28 5.33 21.06
CA PRO A 256 -18.48 6.16 21.28
C PRO A 256 -19.74 5.37 21.69
N LEU A 257 -19.96 4.21 21.06
CA LEU A 257 -21.09 3.31 21.35
C LEU A 257 -20.98 2.49 22.64
N GLU A 258 -19.88 2.57 23.41
CA GLU A 258 -19.77 1.91 24.73
C GLU A 258 -20.69 2.51 25.79
N ALA A 259 -21.18 3.74 25.58
CA ALA A 259 -22.12 4.39 26.48
C ALA A 259 -23.56 3.84 26.36
N LEU A 260 -23.86 3.05 25.33
CA LEU A 260 -25.19 2.48 25.14
C LEU A 260 -25.47 1.34 26.12
N PRO A 261 -26.73 1.15 26.55
CA PRO A 261 -27.10 0.01 27.37
C PRO A 261 -26.84 -1.31 26.63
N ARG A 262 -26.65 -2.39 27.40
CA ARG A 262 -26.49 -3.73 26.85
C ARG A 262 -27.67 -4.07 25.94
N ALA A 263 -27.38 -4.46 24.70
CA ALA A 263 -28.39 -4.85 23.73
C ALA A 263 -29.08 -6.16 24.15
N THR A 264 -30.39 -6.25 23.91
CA THR A 264 -31.18 -7.47 24.00
C THR A 264 -30.99 -8.34 22.75
N PHE A 265 -30.80 -7.72 21.59
CA PHE A 265 -30.45 -8.44 20.36
C PHE A 265 -28.94 -8.78 20.31
N VAL A 266 -28.64 -10.08 20.24
CA VAL A 266 -27.27 -10.61 20.18
C VAL A 266 -26.77 -10.59 18.74
N LEU A 267 -26.00 -9.55 18.40
CA LEU A 267 -25.48 -9.35 17.05
C LEU A 267 -24.60 -10.52 16.56
N ASP A 268 -23.88 -11.20 17.45
CA ASP A 268 -23.06 -12.35 17.08
C ASP A 268 -23.87 -13.57 16.65
N ASP A 269 -25.09 -13.74 17.17
CA ASP A 269 -25.99 -14.81 16.71
C ASP A 269 -26.48 -14.52 15.30
N TRP A 270 -26.77 -13.25 14.99
CA TRP A 270 -27.05 -12.83 13.62
C TRP A 270 -25.89 -13.12 12.67
N LYS A 271 -24.68 -12.68 13.03
CA LYS A 271 -23.46 -12.91 12.22
C LYS A 271 -23.22 -14.40 11.97
N ARG A 272 -23.45 -15.25 12.98
CA ARG A 272 -23.35 -16.70 12.87
C ARG A 272 -24.43 -17.26 11.94
N LYS A 273 -25.69 -16.82 12.11
CA LYS A 273 -26.81 -17.26 11.28
C LYS A 273 -26.59 -16.90 9.81
N TYR A 274 -26.19 -15.66 9.52
CA TYR A 274 -25.85 -15.20 8.17
C TYR A 274 -24.70 -15.99 7.53
N SER A 275 -23.70 -16.38 8.32
CA SER A 275 -22.51 -17.07 7.78
C SER A 275 -22.71 -18.55 7.50
N ASN A 276 -23.67 -19.19 8.17
CA ASN A 276 -23.78 -20.64 8.21
C ASN A 276 -25.04 -21.19 7.52
N GLU A 277 -25.96 -20.33 7.10
CA GLU A 277 -27.28 -20.72 6.62
C GLU A 277 -27.59 -20.02 5.28
N GLU A 278 -28.52 -20.61 4.51
CA GLU A 278 -28.96 -20.02 3.25
C GLU A 278 -29.56 -18.62 3.45
N THR A 279 -28.99 -17.63 2.77
CA THR A 279 -29.22 -16.22 3.10
C THR A 279 -30.68 -15.82 2.92
N ARG A 280 -31.28 -16.13 1.76
CA ARG A 280 -32.66 -15.78 1.44
C ARG A 280 -33.70 -16.57 2.23
N GLU A 281 -33.48 -17.88 2.34
CA GLU A 281 -34.51 -18.81 2.84
C GLU A 281 -34.52 -18.93 4.36
N VAL A 282 -33.37 -18.74 5.02
CA VAL A 282 -33.22 -19.02 6.44
C VAL A 282 -32.68 -17.81 7.21
N ALA A 283 -31.57 -17.22 6.78
CA ALA A 283 -30.91 -16.17 7.56
C ALA A 283 -31.73 -14.87 7.59
N LEU A 284 -32.18 -14.37 6.43
CA LEU A 284 -32.95 -13.12 6.35
C LEU A 284 -34.31 -13.21 7.08
N PRO A 285 -35.13 -14.27 6.94
CA PRO A 285 -36.34 -14.42 7.74
C PRO A 285 -36.06 -14.39 9.24
N TRP A 286 -35.03 -15.12 9.69
CA TRP A 286 -34.60 -15.10 11.09
C TRP A 286 -34.20 -13.70 11.55
N PHE A 287 -33.44 -12.95 10.73
CA PHE A 287 -33.06 -11.58 11.06
C PHE A 287 -34.27 -10.69 11.33
N TRP A 288 -35.24 -10.68 10.42
CA TRP A 288 -36.43 -9.81 10.54
C TRP A 288 -37.34 -10.18 11.71
N GLU A 289 -37.33 -11.44 12.14
CA GLU A 289 -38.08 -11.90 13.33
C GLU A 289 -37.39 -11.55 14.66
N ASN A 290 -36.05 -11.43 14.66
CA ASN A 290 -35.27 -11.37 15.90
C ASN A 290 -34.63 -9.99 16.18
N VAL A 291 -34.41 -9.17 15.15
CA VAL A 291 -33.76 -7.86 15.33
C VAL A 291 -34.63 -6.90 16.13
N ASN A 292 -34.01 -6.18 17.07
CA ASN A 292 -34.67 -5.13 17.84
C ASN A 292 -34.32 -3.75 17.24
N PHE A 293 -35.27 -3.15 16.50
CA PHE A 293 -35.08 -1.84 15.86
C PHE A 293 -35.16 -0.63 16.82
N GLU A 294 -35.54 -0.83 18.08
CA GLU A 294 -35.35 0.20 19.11
C GLU A 294 -33.87 0.34 19.46
N GLU A 295 -33.12 -0.76 19.37
CA GLU A 295 -31.69 -0.82 19.68
C GLU A 295 -30.79 -0.71 18.45
N TYR A 296 -31.27 -1.07 17.27
CA TYR A 296 -30.50 -1.05 16.03
C TYR A 296 -31.22 -0.29 14.94
N SER A 297 -30.47 0.26 14.00
CA SER A 297 -31.03 0.92 12.82
C SER A 297 -30.34 0.45 11.55
N LEU A 298 -31.06 0.51 10.44
CA LEU A 298 -30.58 0.12 9.13
C LEU A 298 -30.15 1.35 8.34
N TYR A 299 -29.03 1.23 7.63
CA TYR A 299 -28.50 2.28 6.79
C TYR A 299 -28.14 1.74 5.41
N LYS A 300 -28.61 2.45 4.40
CA LYS A 300 -28.08 2.37 3.04
C LYS A 300 -26.78 3.14 2.98
N VAL A 301 -25.79 2.54 2.34
CA VAL A 301 -24.44 3.09 2.20
C VAL A 301 -24.12 3.22 0.71
N ASP A 302 -23.99 4.45 0.24
CA ASP A 302 -23.59 4.76 -1.14
C ASP A 302 -22.20 5.38 -1.13
N TYR A 303 -21.33 4.96 -2.03
CA TYR A 303 -20.06 5.65 -2.23
C TYR A 303 -20.25 6.89 -3.11
N LYS A 304 -19.66 8.02 -2.70
CA LYS A 304 -19.89 9.33 -3.35
C LYS A 304 -19.10 9.52 -4.64
N TYR A 305 -18.01 8.80 -4.83
CA TYR A 305 -17.04 9.03 -5.91
C TYR A 305 -17.00 7.87 -6.90
N ASN A 306 -18.18 7.40 -7.33
CA ASN A 306 -18.28 6.24 -8.24
C ASN A 306 -17.56 6.48 -9.58
N ASP A 307 -17.42 7.74 -10.01
CA ASP A 307 -16.69 8.17 -11.20
C ASP A 307 -15.16 7.98 -11.08
N GLU A 308 -14.63 7.82 -9.88
CA GLU A 308 -13.22 7.52 -9.64
C GLU A 308 -12.91 6.01 -9.61
N LEU A 309 -13.94 5.16 -9.69
CA LEU A 309 -13.78 3.72 -9.64
C LEU A 309 -13.25 3.17 -10.97
N THR A 310 -12.17 2.39 -10.89
CA THR A 310 -11.51 1.79 -12.06
C THR A 310 -11.83 0.31 -12.15
N LEU A 311 -10.87 -0.58 -11.86
CA LEU A 311 -11.06 -2.02 -11.99
C LEU A 311 -11.91 -2.55 -10.82
N THR A 312 -12.87 -3.42 -11.10
CA THR A 312 -13.82 -3.95 -10.08
C THR A 312 -13.12 -4.59 -8.89
N PHE A 313 -11.99 -5.27 -9.08
CA PHE A 313 -11.20 -5.82 -7.97
C PHE A 313 -10.51 -4.73 -7.11
N MET A 314 -10.12 -3.60 -7.72
CA MET A 314 -9.57 -2.46 -6.99
C MET A 314 -10.68 -1.76 -6.19
N THR A 315 -11.86 -1.63 -6.79
CA THR A 315 -13.09 -1.16 -6.13
C THR A 315 -13.46 -2.06 -4.94
N SER A 316 -13.34 -3.38 -5.08
CA SER A 316 -13.54 -4.33 -3.99
C SER A 316 -12.46 -4.21 -2.89
N ASN A 317 -11.21 -3.95 -3.26
CA ASN A 317 -10.14 -3.65 -2.30
C ASN A 317 -10.40 -2.37 -1.51
N LEU A 318 -11.01 -1.34 -2.13
CA LEU A 318 -11.46 -0.12 -1.44
C LEU A 318 -12.43 -0.46 -0.30
N ILE A 319 -13.45 -1.28 -0.58
CA ILE A 319 -14.42 -1.75 0.43
C ILE A 319 -13.69 -2.49 1.56
N GLY A 320 -12.72 -3.34 1.23
CA GLY A 320 -11.94 -4.09 2.22
C GLY A 320 -11.10 -3.18 3.11
N GLY A 321 -10.53 -2.13 2.54
CA GLY A 321 -9.81 -1.11 3.31
C GLY A 321 -10.74 -0.38 4.28
N PHE A 322 -11.92 0.03 3.83
CA PHE A 322 -12.91 0.70 4.68
C PHE A 322 -13.31 -0.21 5.84
N PHE A 323 -13.57 -1.49 5.57
CA PHE A 323 -13.91 -2.48 6.59
C PHE A 323 -12.79 -2.70 7.61
N ALA A 324 -11.53 -2.79 7.18
CA ALA A 324 -10.39 -2.91 8.09
C ALA A 324 -10.28 -1.71 9.04
N ARG A 325 -10.67 -0.51 8.58
CA ARG A 325 -10.70 0.71 9.41
C ARG A 325 -11.92 0.77 10.33
N LEU A 326 -13.01 0.07 9.99
CA LEU A 326 -14.18 -0.10 10.84
C LEU A 326 -13.99 -1.16 11.94
N GLU A 327 -12.84 -1.83 12.05
CA GLU A 327 -12.63 -2.93 13.01
C GLU A 327 -12.92 -2.53 14.47
N GLY A 328 -12.69 -1.26 14.84
CA GLY A 328 -13.07 -0.74 16.16
C GLY A 328 -14.57 -0.82 16.47
N SER A 329 -15.40 -0.80 15.43
CA SER A 329 -16.86 -0.88 15.48
C SER A 329 -17.40 -2.28 15.25
N ARG A 330 -16.54 -3.31 15.15
CA ARG A 330 -16.96 -4.67 14.80
C ARG A 330 -18.06 -5.23 15.70
N LYS A 331 -18.01 -4.96 17.01
CA LYS A 331 -19.06 -5.39 17.97
C LYS A 331 -20.40 -4.64 17.84
N TYR A 332 -20.47 -3.61 17.00
CA TYR A 332 -21.63 -2.71 16.86
C TYR A 332 -22.23 -2.70 15.45
N LEU A 333 -21.58 -3.35 14.49
CA LEU A 333 -21.95 -3.31 13.08
C LEU A 333 -22.06 -4.72 12.50
N PHE A 334 -23.00 -4.85 11.57
CA PHE A 334 -22.98 -5.87 10.54
C PHE A 334 -23.36 -5.20 9.22
N GLY A 335 -22.73 -5.57 8.10
CA GLY A 335 -23.18 -5.06 6.82
C GLY A 335 -22.54 -5.75 5.64
N CYS A 336 -23.13 -5.54 4.47
CA CYS A 336 -22.54 -5.94 3.20
C CYS A 336 -22.37 -4.72 2.32
N THR A 337 -21.31 -4.70 1.54
CA THR A 337 -21.08 -3.69 0.53
C THR A 337 -20.55 -4.36 -0.72
N SER A 338 -21.14 -4.02 -1.86
CA SER A 338 -20.92 -4.66 -3.14
C SER A 338 -20.45 -3.65 -4.18
N VAL A 339 -19.66 -4.16 -5.12
CA VAL A 339 -19.33 -3.53 -6.38
C VAL A 339 -20.33 -4.01 -7.41
N TYR A 340 -21.05 -3.07 -8.02
CA TYR A 340 -21.96 -3.34 -9.12
C TYR A 340 -21.43 -2.70 -10.40
N GLY A 341 -21.42 -3.42 -11.51
CA GLY A 341 -20.96 -2.94 -12.82
C GLY A 341 -19.70 -3.63 -13.32
N GLU A 342 -18.93 -2.88 -14.11
CA GLU A 342 -17.75 -3.36 -14.81
C GLU A 342 -16.58 -2.38 -14.63
N SER A 343 -15.40 -2.74 -15.14
CA SER A 343 -14.21 -1.90 -15.00
C SER A 343 -14.42 -0.52 -15.64
N ASN A 344 -14.10 0.55 -14.90
CA ASN A 344 -14.29 1.96 -15.23
C ASN A 344 -15.76 2.41 -15.31
N ASN A 345 -16.69 1.54 -14.94
CA ASN A 345 -18.12 1.81 -14.93
C ASN A 345 -18.77 0.94 -13.85
N SER A 346 -18.40 1.22 -12.60
CA SER A 346 -18.91 0.51 -11.42
C SER A 346 -19.39 1.49 -10.36
N VAL A 347 -20.24 1.01 -9.47
CA VAL A 347 -20.73 1.75 -8.31
C VAL A 347 -20.56 0.89 -7.05
N ILE A 348 -20.33 1.53 -5.92
CA ILE A 348 -20.32 0.85 -4.62
C ILE A 348 -21.61 1.16 -3.88
N LYS A 349 -22.30 0.11 -3.43
CA LYS A 349 -23.53 0.20 -2.67
C LYS A 349 -23.59 -0.88 -1.59
N GLY A 350 -24.21 -0.58 -0.47
CA GLY A 350 -24.32 -1.52 0.64
C GLY A 350 -25.45 -1.23 1.60
N ALA A 351 -25.62 -2.14 2.55
CA ALA A 351 -26.56 -2.01 3.65
C ALA A 351 -25.88 -2.44 4.96
N PHE A 352 -26.06 -1.64 6.02
CA PHE A 352 -25.52 -1.90 7.34
C PHE A 352 -26.63 -1.89 8.40
N LEU A 353 -26.51 -2.82 9.34
CA LEU A 353 -27.15 -2.80 10.64
C LEU A 353 -26.20 -2.15 11.64
N VAL A 354 -26.68 -1.10 12.31
CA VAL A 354 -25.89 -0.26 13.21
C VAL A 354 -26.49 -0.28 14.61
N ARG A 355 -25.67 -0.52 15.63
CA ARG A 355 -26.09 -0.37 17.02
C ARG A 355 -26.36 1.10 17.34
N GLY A 356 -27.55 1.38 17.85
CA GLY A 356 -28.03 2.73 18.12
C GLY A 356 -28.89 3.27 16.98
N GLN A 357 -29.20 4.55 17.06
CA GLN A 357 -30.11 5.22 16.13
C GLN A 357 -29.40 6.15 15.14
N GLU A 358 -28.10 6.36 15.30
CA GLU A 358 -27.25 7.23 14.49
C GLU A 358 -26.13 6.42 13.84
N ALA A 359 -25.84 6.67 12.56
CA ALA A 359 -24.77 5.98 11.84
C ALA A 359 -23.38 6.41 12.32
N LEU A 360 -23.14 7.73 12.41
CA LEU A 360 -21.80 8.29 12.55
C LEU A 360 -20.99 7.73 13.72
N PRO A 361 -21.52 7.54 14.94
CA PRO A 361 -20.73 6.99 16.06
C PRO A 361 -20.22 5.56 15.84
N ALA A 362 -20.72 4.86 14.81
CA ALA A 362 -20.23 3.55 14.38
C ALA A 362 -19.25 3.63 13.21
N PHE A 363 -19.27 4.70 12.41
CA PHE A 363 -18.45 4.82 11.20
C PHE A 363 -17.32 5.84 11.34
N ASP A 364 -17.41 6.80 12.25
CA ASP A 364 -16.41 7.86 12.49
C ASP A 364 -15.04 7.34 12.95
N VAL A 365 -14.97 6.08 13.41
CA VAL A 365 -13.73 5.36 13.67
C VAL A 365 -12.90 5.11 12.39
N ALA A 366 -13.56 5.08 11.23
CA ALA A 366 -12.92 4.94 9.94
C ALA A 366 -12.77 6.32 9.29
N PRO A 367 -11.55 6.85 9.11
CA PRO A 367 -11.32 8.23 8.65
C PRO A 367 -11.86 8.55 7.26
N ASP A 368 -12.21 7.54 6.47
CA ASP A 368 -12.77 7.65 5.13
C ASP A 368 -14.29 7.45 5.07
N TYR A 369 -14.99 7.42 6.22
CA TYR A 369 -16.45 7.32 6.26
C TYR A 369 -17.14 8.45 5.47
N GLU A 370 -16.54 9.63 5.37
CA GLU A 370 -17.08 10.76 4.61
C GLU A 370 -17.17 10.52 3.11
N SER A 371 -16.43 9.54 2.58
CA SER A 371 -16.55 9.09 1.19
C SER A 371 -17.84 8.31 0.94
N TYR A 372 -18.57 7.97 2.00
CA TYR A 372 -19.84 7.29 1.95
C TYR A 372 -20.96 8.22 2.41
N GLU A 373 -22.14 8.00 1.85
CA GLU A 373 -23.40 8.58 2.29
C GLU A 373 -24.20 7.52 3.04
N PHE A 374 -24.68 7.88 4.23
CA PHE A 374 -25.46 7.00 5.10
C PHE A 374 -26.89 7.49 5.11
N THR A 375 -27.79 6.75 4.45
CA THR A 375 -29.23 7.05 4.46
C THR A 375 -29.92 6.08 5.39
N LYS A 376 -30.59 6.58 6.44
CA LYS A 376 -31.35 5.76 7.36
C LYS A 376 -32.54 5.11 6.64
N LEU A 377 -32.70 3.82 6.82
CA LEU A 377 -33.78 3.02 6.23
C LEU A 377 -34.88 2.76 7.26
N ASP A 378 -36.12 2.69 6.78
CA ASP A 378 -37.30 2.39 7.59
C ASP A 378 -37.64 0.89 7.50
N PRO A 379 -37.45 0.10 8.57
CA PRO A 379 -37.69 -1.33 8.54
C PRO A 379 -39.17 -1.72 8.34
N THR A 380 -40.10 -0.75 8.45
CA THR A 380 -41.53 -0.97 8.21
C THR A 380 -41.92 -0.80 6.75
N LYS A 381 -41.08 -0.17 5.93
CA LYS A 381 -41.29 -0.01 4.50
C LYS A 381 -40.84 -1.25 3.74
N ALA A 382 -41.70 -1.72 2.83
CA ALA A 382 -41.43 -2.92 2.04
C ALA A 382 -40.20 -2.72 1.14
N GLU A 383 -40.04 -1.54 0.57
CA GLU A 383 -38.96 -1.18 -0.35
C GLU A 383 -37.59 -1.18 0.35
N ASP A 384 -37.52 -0.60 1.56
CA ASP A 384 -36.30 -0.55 2.35
C ASP A 384 -35.91 -1.95 2.86
N LYS A 385 -36.91 -2.76 3.24
CA LYS A 385 -36.72 -4.16 3.62
C LYS A 385 -36.20 -5.00 2.44
N GLU A 386 -36.78 -4.82 1.26
CA GLU A 386 -36.31 -5.51 0.05
C GLU A 386 -34.89 -5.07 -0.33
N PHE A 387 -34.60 -3.76 -0.24
CA PHE A 387 -33.24 -3.25 -0.48
C PHE A 387 -32.20 -3.93 0.42
N VAL A 388 -32.46 -4.05 1.73
CA VAL A 388 -31.54 -4.72 2.67
C VAL A 388 -31.39 -6.19 2.33
N ASN A 389 -32.49 -6.89 2.03
CA ASN A 389 -32.45 -8.29 1.62
C ASN A 389 -31.59 -8.50 0.38
N ASP A 390 -31.74 -7.64 -0.62
CA ASP A 390 -31.00 -7.71 -1.88
C ASP A 390 -29.51 -7.38 -1.67
N GLN A 391 -29.19 -6.35 -0.87
CA GLN A 391 -27.80 -6.00 -0.55
C GLN A 391 -27.08 -7.06 0.29
N TRP A 392 -27.79 -7.84 1.11
CA TRP A 392 -27.20 -8.88 1.94
C TRP A 392 -27.16 -10.25 1.25
N SER A 393 -27.91 -10.47 0.17
CA SER A 393 -27.92 -11.74 -0.57
C SER A 393 -27.02 -11.77 -1.80
N TRP A 394 -26.65 -10.60 -2.33
CA TRP A 394 -25.65 -10.45 -3.42
C TRP A 394 -26.07 -11.12 -4.74
N ASP A 395 -27.37 -11.40 -4.90
CA ASP A 395 -27.91 -12.24 -5.97
C ASP A 395 -28.67 -11.45 -7.06
N LYS A 396 -28.82 -10.13 -6.89
CA LYS A 396 -29.54 -9.28 -7.83
C LYS A 396 -28.69 -8.10 -8.33
N PRO A 397 -28.89 -7.66 -9.59
CA PRO A 397 -28.38 -6.39 -10.09
C PRO A 397 -29.07 -5.22 -9.39
N ILE A 398 -28.52 -4.02 -9.55
CA ILE A 398 -29.14 -2.78 -9.07
C ILE A 398 -29.39 -1.81 -10.22
N VAL A 399 -30.35 -0.90 -10.03
CA VAL A 399 -30.57 0.23 -10.93
C VAL A 399 -30.11 1.53 -10.27
N VAL A 400 -29.25 2.28 -10.96
CA VAL A 400 -28.78 3.61 -10.55
C VAL A 400 -28.98 4.55 -11.74
N ASP A 401 -29.72 5.64 -11.53
CA ASP A 401 -30.03 6.64 -12.54
C ASP A 401 -30.61 6.06 -13.86
N GLY A 402 -31.47 5.04 -13.73
CA GLY A 402 -32.11 4.37 -14.86
C GLY A 402 -31.22 3.38 -15.61
N LYS A 403 -29.98 3.17 -15.15
CA LYS A 403 -29.04 2.18 -15.70
C LYS A 403 -28.90 0.98 -14.76
N GLU A 404 -28.96 -0.20 -15.34
CA GLU A 404 -28.76 -1.46 -14.61
C GLU A 404 -27.25 -1.78 -14.48
N TYR A 405 -26.85 -2.20 -13.28
CA TYR A 405 -25.49 -2.59 -12.93
C TYR A 405 -25.51 -4.03 -12.36
N PRO A 406 -24.91 -5.02 -13.05
CA PRO A 406 -24.81 -6.38 -12.54
C PRO A 406 -23.90 -6.45 -11.31
N TRP A 407 -24.12 -7.40 -10.42
CA TRP A 407 -23.20 -7.64 -9.29
C TRP A 407 -21.85 -8.16 -9.81
N ALA A 408 -20.75 -7.62 -9.28
CA ALA A 408 -19.39 -7.97 -9.72
C ALA A 408 -18.53 -8.57 -8.60
N ASP A 409 -18.57 -7.97 -7.41
CA ASP A 409 -17.85 -8.44 -6.22
C ASP A 409 -18.47 -7.83 -4.95
N GLY A 410 -18.14 -8.31 -3.77
CA GLY A 410 -18.66 -7.77 -2.52
C GLY A 410 -17.94 -8.27 -1.28
N LYS A 411 -18.16 -7.56 -0.16
CA LYS A 411 -17.58 -7.90 1.14
C LYS A 411 -18.63 -7.81 2.23
N VAL A 412 -18.49 -8.69 3.22
CA VAL A 412 -19.27 -8.69 4.46
C VAL A 412 -18.41 -8.16 5.62
N PHE A 413 -18.96 -7.23 6.40
CA PHE A 413 -18.40 -6.76 7.66
C PHE A 413 -19.14 -7.46 8.79
N LYS A 414 -18.42 -8.32 9.54
CA LYS A 414 -18.98 -9.11 10.65
C LYS A 414 -17.92 -9.37 11.72
#